data_AF-A0A7C5ZEB2-F1
#
_entry.id   AF-A0A7C5ZEB2-F1
#
_cell.length_a   1.000
_cell.length_b   1.000
_cell.length_c   1.000
_cell.angle_alpha   90.00
_cell.angle_beta   90.00
_cell.angle_gamma   90.00
#
_symmetry.space_group_name_H-M   'P 1'
#
loop_
_entity.id
_entity.type
_entity.pdbx_description
1 polymer ?
#
loop_
_entity_poly.entity_id
_entity_poly.type
_entity_poly.pdbx_seq_one_letter_code
_entity_poly.pdbx_strand_id
1 'polypeptide(L)' 'MRRGGWIGAVLGLWVVLIGGCSDKLETGYKPRPLTASPAMRRSYYASPFTPEAKAPELEREQEFEARRPRPGY' A
#
# COMPACT_ATOMS: atom_id res chain seq x y z
N MET A 1 10.97 34.86 29.75
CA MET A 1 10.93 33.43 29.34
C MET A 1 9.94 33.25 28.18
N ARG A 2 10.39 33.12 26.93
CA ARG A 2 9.58 32.64 25.79
C ARG A 2 10.50 31.97 24.75
N ARG A 3 11.09 30.83 25.11
CA ARG A 3 11.79 29.93 24.18
C ARG A 3 10.85 28.74 23.95
N GLY A 4 10.09 28.72 22.85
CA GLY A 4 9.15 27.61 22.63
C GLY A 4 8.23 27.70 21.41
N GLY A 5 8.12 28.84 20.72
CA GLY A 5 7.20 28.97 19.57
C GLY A 5 7.64 28.23 18.29
N TRP A 6 8.95 28.09 18.09
CA TRP A 6 9.54 27.50 16.89
C TRP A 6 9.36 25.97 16.79
N ILE A 7 9.36 25.24 17.91
CA ILE A 7 9.15 23.79 17.93
C ILE A 7 7.74 23.46 17.45
N GLY A 8 6.73 24.22 17.90
CA GLY A 8 5.34 24.04 17.45
C GLY A 8 5.14 24.34 15.96
N ALA A 9 5.85 25.34 15.43
CA ALA A 9 5.80 25.68 14.01
C ALA A 9 6.43 24.58 13.12
N VAL A 10 7.55 23.99 13.56
CA VAL A 10 8.20 22.89 12.84
C VAL A 10 7.32 21.63 12.89
N LEU A 11 6.79 21.27 14.07
CA LEU A 11 5.90 20.12 14.22
C LEU A 11 4.61 20.27 13.39
N GLY A 12 4.05 21.48 13.34
CA GLY A 12 2.90 21.79 12.48
C GLY A 12 3.20 21.64 10.98
N LEU A 13 4.39 22.06 10.54
CA LEU A 13 4.81 21.93 9.14
C LEU A 13 4.99 20.47 8.72
N TRP A 14 5.51 19.61 9.60
CA TRP A 14 5.65 18.18 9.35
C TRP A 14 4.30 17.46 9.21
N VAL A 15 3.28 17.85 9.98
CA VAL A 15 1.94 17.26 9.89
C VAL A 15 1.25 17.60 8.56
N VAL A 16 1.44 18.83 8.06
CA VAL A 16 0.87 19.25 6.76
C VAL A 16 1.51 18.51 5.58
N LEU A 17 2.81 18.21 5.66
CA LEU A 17 3.51 17.47 4.60
C LEU A 17 3.05 16.02 4.43
N ILE A 18 2.47 15.41 5.47
CA ILE A 18 2.03 14.00 5.42
C ILE A 18 0.58 13.88 4.89
N GLY A 19 -0.25 14.93 5.02
CA GLY A 19 -1.67 14.89 4.68
C GLY A 19 -2.00 15.06 3.18
N GLY A 20 -1.04 15.45 2.35
CA GLY A 20 -1.27 15.76 0.92
C GLY A 20 -1.15 14.58 -0.05
N CYS A 21 -0.76 13.38 0.42
CA CYS A 21 -0.50 12.23 -0.44
C CYS A 21 -1.74 11.32 -0.51
N SER A 22 -2.74 11.70 -1.31
CA SER A 22 -3.87 10.81 -1.63
C SER A 22 -3.54 10.00 -2.88
N ASP A 23 -3.50 8.67 -2.74
CA ASP A 23 -3.32 7.74 -3.87
C ASP A 23 -4.56 7.62 -4.79
N LYS A 24 -5.62 8.38 -4.50
CA LYS A 24 -6.87 8.39 -5.27
C LYS A 24 -7.00 9.71 -6.01
N LEU A 25 -7.42 9.63 -7.27
CA LEU A 25 -7.76 10.81 -8.06
C LEU A 25 -9.13 11.36 -7.62
N GLU A 26 -9.39 12.62 -7.96
CA GLU A 26 -10.68 13.31 -7.71
C GLU A 26 -11.90 12.56 -8.29
N THR A 27 -11.67 11.74 -9.32
CA THR A 27 -12.69 10.88 -9.95
C THR A 27 -12.99 9.61 -9.15
N GLY A 28 -12.30 9.36 -8.04
CA GLY A 28 -12.35 8.11 -7.29
C GLY A 28 -11.56 6.96 -7.94
N TYR A 29 -10.91 7.21 -9.08
CA TYR A 29 -10.05 6.23 -9.73
C TYR A 29 -8.81 5.95 -8.87
N LYS A 30 -8.52 4.65 -8.68
CA LYS A 30 -7.28 4.17 -8.07
C LYS A 30 -6.32 3.73 -9.17
N PRO A 31 -5.20 4.45 -9.38
CA PRO A 31 -4.19 4.04 -10.35
C PRO A 31 -3.64 2.66 -10.06
N ARG A 32 -3.32 1.93 -11.13
CA ARG A 32 -2.65 0.63 -11.01
C ARG A 32 -1.16 0.87 -10.70
N PRO A 33 -0.61 0.26 -9.62
CA PRO A 33 0.77 0.50 -9.23
C PRO A 33 1.75 -0.02 -10.30
N LEU A 34 2.78 0.77 -10.59
CA LEU A 34 3.85 0.38 -11.52
C LEU A 34 4.68 -0.78 -10.97
N THR A 35 4.75 -0.93 -9.65
CA THR A 35 5.47 -2.01 -8.96
C THR A 35 4.66 -3.30 -8.81
N ALA A 36 3.47 -3.39 -9.41
CA ALA A 36 2.64 -4.58 -9.36
C ALA A 36 3.39 -5.82 -9.90
N SER A 37 3.23 -6.96 -9.21
CA SER A 37 3.77 -8.24 -9.68
C SER A 37 3.19 -8.63 -11.05
N PRO A 38 3.86 -9.50 -11.82
CA PRO A 38 3.33 -10.00 -13.08
C PRO A 38 1.95 -10.68 -12.95
N ALA A 39 1.65 -11.36 -11.83
CA ALA A 39 0.33 -11.93 -11.60
C ALA A 39 -0.72 -10.87 -11.29
N MET A 40 -0.39 -9.87 -10.44
CA MET A 40 -1.25 -8.72 -10.19
C MET A 40 -1.59 -7.94 -11.47
N ARG A 41 -0.62 -7.78 -12.38
CA ARG A 41 -0.86 -7.09 -13.66
C ARG A 41 -1.82 -7.85 -14.56
N ARG A 42 -1.73 -9.18 -14.58
CA ARG A 42 -2.62 -10.06 -15.35
C ARG A 42 -4.03 -10.08 -14.79
N SER A 43 -4.17 -10.10 -13.47
CA SER A 43 -5.49 -10.10 -12.82
C SER A 43 -6.30 -8.84 -13.15
N TYR A 44 -5.65 -7.70 -13.37
CA TYR A 44 -6.35 -6.46 -13.70
C TYR A 44 -7.13 -6.47 -15.04
N TYR A 45 -6.81 -7.41 -15.93
CA TYR A 45 -7.47 -7.56 -17.23
C TYR A 45 -8.17 -8.91 -17.37
N ALA A 46 -8.10 -9.77 -16.34
CA ALA A 46 -8.73 -11.06 -16.35
C ALA A 46 -10.24 -10.93 -16.07
N SER A 47 -11.04 -11.80 -16.67
CA SER A 47 -12.46 -11.91 -16.34
C SER A 47 -12.63 -12.38 -14.89
N PRO A 48 -13.72 -12.01 -14.20
CA PRO A 48 -14.01 -12.50 -12.86
C PRO A 48 -14.00 -14.03 -12.79
N PHE A 49 -13.59 -14.58 -11.64
CA PHE A 49 -13.57 -16.02 -11.34
C PHE A 49 -12.66 -16.90 -12.22
N THR A 50 -11.80 -16.30 -13.04
CA THR A 50 -10.75 -17.01 -13.77
C THR A 50 -9.56 -17.34 -12.86
N PRO A 51 -8.73 -18.34 -13.22
CA PRO A 51 -7.52 -18.64 -12.45
C PRO A 51 -6.56 -17.44 -12.39
N GLU A 52 -6.46 -16.64 -13.46
CA GLU A 52 -5.63 -15.44 -13.51
C GLU A 52 -6.13 -14.34 -12.55
N ALA A 53 -7.45 -14.26 -12.33
CA ALA A 53 -8.03 -13.33 -11.36
C ALA A 53 -7.67 -13.71 -9.91
N LYS A 54 -7.50 -15.01 -9.61
CA LYS A 54 -7.16 -15.53 -8.27
C LYS A 54 -5.66 -15.66 -8.00
N ALA A 55 -4.85 -15.78 -9.05
CA ALA A 55 -3.40 -15.92 -8.96
C ALA A 55 -2.70 -14.96 -7.97
N PRO A 56 -2.99 -13.64 -7.92
CA PRO A 56 -2.32 -12.75 -6.98
C PRO A 56 -2.65 -13.02 -5.51
N GLU A 57 -3.86 -13.50 -5.21
CA GLU A 57 -4.25 -13.84 -3.84
C GLU A 57 -3.45 -15.05 -3.36
N LEU A 58 -3.27 -16.04 -4.23
CA LEU A 58 -2.47 -17.24 -3.96
C LEU A 58 -0.98 -16.89 -3.75
N GLU A 59 -0.40 -16.02 -4.59
CA GLU A 59 0.99 -15.57 -4.40
C GLU A 59 1.17 -14.89 -3.03
N ARG A 60 0.22 -14.02 -2.66
CA ARG A 60 0.25 -13.30 -1.39
C ARG A 60 0.13 -14.25 -0.19
N GLU A 61 -0.74 -15.25 -0.27
CA GLU A 61 -0.89 -16.27 0.77
C GLU A 61 0.37 -17.10 0.95
N GLN A 62 1.00 -17.51 -0.15
CA GLN A 62 2.28 -18.23 -0.13
C GLN A 62 3.40 -17.40 0.51
N GLU A 63 3.46 -16.11 0.19
CA GLU A 63 4.44 -15.21 0.80
C GLU A 63 4.22 -15.07 2.31
N PHE A 64 2.95 -14.95 2.75
CA PHE A 64 2.66 -14.90 4.18
C PHE A 64 3.01 -16.21 4.88
N GLU A 65 2.71 -17.35 4.28
CA GLU A 65 3.07 -18.66 4.82
C GLU A 65 4.58 -18.81 4.95
N ALA A 66 5.34 -18.38 3.94
CA ALA A 66 6.80 -18.40 3.98
C ALA A 66 7.39 -17.50 5.08
N ARG A 67 6.72 -16.39 5.41
CA ARG A 67 7.11 -15.46 6.48
C ARG A 67 6.63 -15.87 7.86
N ARG A 68 5.74 -16.87 7.98
CA ARG A 68 5.25 -17.31 9.29
C ARG A 68 6.41 -17.89 10.10
N PRO A 69 6.63 -17.42 11.34
CA PRO A 69 7.61 -18.03 12.22
C PRO A 69 7.19 -19.47 12.48
N ARG A 70 8.09 -20.42 12.22
CA ARG A 70 7.83 -21.82 12.54
C ARG A 70 7.82 -21.98 14.06
N PRO A 71 6.86 -22.70 14.65
CA PRO A 71 6.92 -23.04 16.06
C PRO A 71 8.26 -23.73 16.35
N GLY A 72 9.04 -23.15 17.27
CA GLY A 72 10.28 -23.77 17.72
C GLY A 72 9.94 -25.03 18.50
N TYR A 73 10.36 -26.18 17.98
CA TYR A 73 10.43 -27.43 18.72
C TYR A 73 11.91 -27.74 18.98
#